data_AF-A0A5B0BR02-F1
#
_entry.id   AF-A0A5B0BR02-F1
#
_cell.length_a   1.000
_cell.length_b   1.000
_cell.length_c   1.000
_cell.angle_alpha   90.00
_cell.angle_beta   90.00
_cell.angle_gamma   90.00
#
_symmetry.space_group_name_H-M   'P 1'
#
loop_
_entity.id
_entity.type
_entity.pdbx_description
1 polymer ?
#
loop_
_entity_poly.entity_id
_entity_poly.type
_entity_poly.pdbx_seq_one_letter_code
_entity_poly.pdbx_strand_id
1 'polypeptide(L)'
;MIAVVQQLTIFDALPKKAAFVVGDTVEIVVNVEEKEVEDYYYLQDFVGLKGRVVKMIPGLQYEVQFKKKDRIGILRHEELKRSEWDE
;
A
#
# COMPACT_ATOMS: atom_id res chain seq x y z
N MET A 1 19.00 -45.20 -13.78
CA MET A 1 18.33 -44.70 -12.56
C MET A 1 18.57 -43.20 -12.50
N ILE A 2 17.52 -42.39 -12.60
CA ILE A 2 17.62 -40.93 -12.71
C ILE A 2 17.40 -40.36 -11.32
N ALA A 3 18.43 -39.76 -10.72
CA ALA A 3 18.29 -38.99 -9.49
C ALA A 3 17.76 -37.60 -9.86
N VAL A 4 16.46 -37.38 -9.67
CA VAL A 4 15.85 -36.06 -9.80
C VAL A 4 16.24 -35.25 -8.56
N VAL A 5 17.24 -34.39 -8.67
CA VAL A 5 17.56 -33.40 -7.65
C VAL A 5 16.44 -32.37 -7.65
N GLN A 6 15.53 -32.47 -6.68
CA GLN A 6 14.57 -31.40 -6.42
C GLN A 6 15.28 -30.26 -5.71
N GLN A 7 15.61 -29.22 -6.46
CA GLN A 7 16.07 -27.96 -5.92
C GLN A 7 14.85 -27.23 -5.32
N LEU A 8 14.66 -27.33 -4.00
CA LEU A 8 13.71 -26.46 -3.29
C LEU A 8 14.19 -25.02 -3.42
N THR A 9 13.48 -24.21 -4.21
CA THR A 9 13.64 -22.76 -4.23
C THR A 9 13.19 -22.19 -2.89
N ILE A 10 14.16 -21.76 -2.07
CA ILE A 10 13.97 -21.19 -0.72
C ILE A 10 13.26 -19.81 -0.74
N PHE A 11 12.75 -19.37 -1.89
CA PHE A 11 12.05 -18.09 -2.04
C PHE A 11 10.53 -18.24 -2.05
N ASP A 12 10.00 -19.23 -1.34
CA ASP A 12 8.59 -19.25 -0.90
C ASP A 12 8.38 -18.23 0.24
N ALA A 13 8.77 -16.98 -0.03
CA ALA A 13 8.25 -15.87 0.75
C ALA A 13 6.77 -15.80 0.42
N LEU A 14 5.95 -16.46 1.26
CA LEU A 14 4.50 -16.33 1.30
C LEU A 14 4.15 -14.89 0.91
N PRO A 15 3.37 -14.64 -0.16
CA PRO A 15 3.08 -13.28 -0.58
C PRO A 15 2.44 -12.59 0.62
N LYS A 16 3.21 -11.69 1.26
CA LYS A 16 2.75 -10.89 2.39
C LYS A 16 1.44 -10.27 1.92
N LYS A 17 0.34 -10.70 2.54
CA LYS A 17 -1.06 -10.29 2.35
C LYS A 17 -1.22 -9.17 1.31
N ALA A 18 -1.71 -9.54 0.13
CA ALA A 18 -2.26 -8.65 -0.91
C ALA A 18 -1.63 -7.24 -0.96
N ALA A 19 -0.43 -7.12 -1.54
CA ALA A 19 0.09 -5.82 -1.96
C ALA A 19 -0.93 -5.15 -2.89
N PHE A 20 -1.21 -3.86 -2.67
CA PHE A 20 -2.04 -3.08 -3.59
C PHE A 20 -1.37 -3.02 -4.94
N VAL A 21 -2.16 -3.09 -6.01
CA VAL A 21 -1.62 -3.00 -7.38
C VAL A 21 -1.92 -1.64 -7.99
N VAL A 22 -1.13 -1.25 -9.01
CA VAL A 22 -1.41 -0.04 -9.78
C VAL A 22 -2.82 -0.12 -10.35
N GLY A 23 -3.61 0.90 -10.09
CA GLY A 23 -5.00 0.98 -10.48
C GLY A 23 -5.99 0.73 -9.35
N ASP A 24 -5.56 0.12 -8.23
CA ASP A 24 -6.42 -0.13 -7.06
C ASP A 24 -6.87 1.19 -6.44
N THR A 25 -8.14 1.21 -6.00
CA THR A 25 -8.67 2.28 -5.16
C THR A 25 -8.37 1.98 -3.70
N VAL A 26 -7.76 2.94 -3.04
CA VAL A 26 -7.35 2.85 -1.63
C VAL A 26 -7.85 4.07 -0.88
N GLU A 27 -8.06 3.89 0.41
CA GLU A 27 -8.46 4.95 1.33
C GLU A 27 -7.39 5.06 2.43
N ILE A 28 -7.04 6.29 2.80
CA ILE A 28 -6.10 6.51 3.89
C ILE A 28 -6.79 6.21 5.20
N VAL A 29 -6.17 5.33 5.98
CA VAL A 29 -6.50 5.10 7.38
C VAL A 29 -5.35 5.63 8.23
N VAL A 30 -5.66 6.53 9.15
CA VAL A 30 -4.67 6.94 10.16
C VAL A 30 -4.60 5.82 11.17
N ASN A 31 -3.54 5.03 11.11
CA ASN A 31 -3.24 4.02 12.11
C ASN A 31 -1.89 4.34 12.78
N VAL A 32 -1.69 5.61 13.11
CA VAL A 32 -0.47 6.12 13.73
C VAL A 32 -0.64 6.10 15.24
N GLU A 33 0.28 5.46 15.97
CA GLU A 33 0.37 5.65 17.41
C GLU A 33 0.67 7.14 17.70
N GLU A 34 0.03 7.75 18.71
CA GLU A 34 0.15 9.19 19.04
C GLU A 34 1.58 9.72 19.22
N LYS A 35 2.59 8.85 19.21
CA LYS A 35 4.01 9.18 19.38
C LYS A 35 4.71 9.65 18.11
N GLU A 36 4.12 9.47 16.92
CA GLU A 36 4.69 9.91 15.63
C GLU A 36 3.87 11.08 15.05
N VAL A 37 4.02 12.24 15.69
CA VAL A 37 3.20 13.45 15.42
C VAL A 37 3.38 13.97 13.99
N GLU A 38 4.56 13.82 13.39
CA GLU A 38 4.85 14.26 12.02
C GLU A 38 4.07 13.46 10.97
N ASP A 39 4.01 12.14 11.13
CA ASP A 39 3.25 11.24 10.25
C ASP A 39 1.74 11.48 10.41
N TYR A 40 1.28 11.76 11.64
CA TYR A 40 -0.11 12.15 11.90
C TYR A 40 -0.53 13.40 11.13
N TYR A 41 0.27 14.49 11.16
CA TYR A 41 -0.08 15.72 10.46
C TYR A 41 -0.04 15.58 8.93
N TYR A 42 0.90 14.77 8.40
CA TYR A 42 0.94 14.50 6.97
C TYR A 42 -0.29 13.71 6.51
N LEU A 43 -0.70 12.68 7.26
CA LEU A 43 -1.86 11.85 6.91
C LEU A 43 -3.17 12.59 7.13
N GLN A 44 -3.24 13.53 8.08
CA GLN A 44 -4.45 14.31 8.42
C GLN A 44 -5.06 15.00 7.18
N ASP A 45 -4.21 15.45 6.26
CA ASP A 45 -4.61 16.09 5.00
C ASP A 45 -5.28 15.13 4.00
N PHE A 46 -5.12 13.82 4.19
CA PHE A 46 -5.57 12.78 3.27
C PHE A 46 -6.58 11.80 3.88
N VAL A 47 -6.82 11.85 5.19
CA VAL A 47 -7.77 10.96 5.89
C VAL A 47 -9.16 11.04 5.28
N GLY A 48 -9.76 9.88 5.02
CA GLY A 48 -11.08 9.78 4.41
C GLY A 48 -11.12 10.18 2.93
N LEU A 49 -9.97 10.47 2.32
CA LEU A 49 -9.86 10.58 0.87
C LEU A 49 -9.63 9.21 0.25
N LYS A 50 -10.41 8.92 -0.80
CA LYS A 50 -10.13 7.83 -1.71
C LYS A 50 -9.14 8.29 -2.76
N GLY A 51 -8.12 7.50 -2.99
CA GLY A 51 -7.11 7.71 -4.02
C GLY A 51 -6.88 6.46 -4.84
N ARG A 52 -6.16 6.61 -5.94
CA ARG A 52 -5.80 5.50 -6.82
C ARG A 52 -4.31 5.27 -6.76
N VAL A 53 -3.89 4.02 -6.58
CA VAL A 53 -2.48 3.65 -6.65
C VAL A 53 -2.00 3.86 -8.08
N VAL A 54 -1.01 4.73 -8.27
CA VAL A 54 -0.40 5.00 -9.57
C VAL A 54 0.95 4.31 -9.72
N LYS A 55 1.60 3.98 -8.59
CA LYS A 55 2.91 3.31 -8.58
C LYS A 55 3.15 2.55 -7.29
N MET A 56 3.88 1.45 -7.40
CA MET A 56 4.40 0.68 -6.26
C MET A 56 5.89 0.98 -6.08
N ILE A 57 6.30 1.23 -4.85
CA ILE A 57 7.68 1.54 -4.46
C ILE A 57 8.20 0.37 -3.58
N PRO A 58 9.47 -0.07 -3.73
CA PRO A 58 10.07 -1.06 -2.84
C PRO A 58 9.92 -0.68 -1.37
N GLY A 59 9.74 -1.67 -0.49
CA GLY A 59 9.51 -1.41 0.93
C GLY A 59 8.05 -1.15 1.31
N LEU A 60 7.10 -1.68 0.51
CA LEU A 60 5.66 -1.61 0.79
C LEU A 60 5.11 -0.17 0.80
N GLN A 61 5.62 0.67 -0.09
CA GLN A 61 5.17 2.05 -0.29
C GLN A 61 4.46 2.20 -1.64
N TYR A 62 3.57 3.18 -1.75
CA TYR A 62 2.71 3.40 -2.89
C TYR A 62 2.58 4.89 -3.17
N GLU A 63 2.66 5.27 -4.44
CA GLU A 63 2.20 6.60 -4.87
C GLU A 63 0.69 6.51 -5.12
N VAL A 64 -0.05 7.37 -4.44
CA VAL A 64 -1.51 7.42 -4.52
C VAL A 64 -1.93 8.80 -5.03
N GLN A 65 -2.66 8.83 -6.13
CA GLN A 65 -3.24 10.06 -6.68
C GLN A 65 -4.64 10.26 -6.11
N PHE A 66 -4.89 11.45 -5.55
CA PHE A 66 -6.20 11.80 -4.99
C PHE A 66 -7.03 12.58 -6.00
N LYS A 67 -8.31 12.25 -6.16
CA LYS A 67 -9.21 13.00 -7.06
C LYS A 67 -9.51 14.42 -6.56
N LYS A 68 -9.55 14.62 -5.25
CA LYS A 68 -9.97 15.90 -4.63
C LYS A 68 -8.83 16.92 -4.50
N LYS A 69 -7.59 16.46 -4.48
CA LYS A 69 -6.38 17.27 -4.41
C LYS A 69 -5.53 16.75 -5.55
N ASP A 70 -5.29 17.53 -6.60
CA ASP A 70 -4.43 17.17 -7.73
C ASP A 70 -2.96 17.04 -7.27
N ARG A 71 -2.74 16.06 -6.39
CA ARG A 71 -1.54 15.82 -5.60
C ARG A 71 -1.39 14.31 -5.46
N ILE A 72 -0.13 13.89 -5.47
CA ILE A 72 0.27 12.51 -5.25
C ILE A 72 0.83 12.43 -3.83
N GLY A 73 0.32 11.51 -3.03
CA GLY A 73 0.87 11.17 -1.72
C GLY A 73 1.68 9.88 -1.82
N ILE A 74 2.84 9.84 -1.16
CA ILE A 74 3.57 8.59 -0.92
C ILE A 74 3.09 8.03 0.40
N LEU A 75 2.58 6.80 0.39
CA LEU A 75 1.94 6.14 1.52
C LEU A 75 2.44 4.71 1.70
N ARG A 76 2.57 4.26 2.94
CA ARG A 76 2.94 2.91 3.33
C ARG A 76 1.71 1.99 3.27
N HIS A 77 1.96 0.70 3.15
CA HIS A 77 0.90 -0.31 3.10
C HIS A 77 -0.03 -0.25 4.32
N GLU A 78 0.51 0.01 5.51
CA GLU A 78 -0.24 0.09 6.77
C GLU A 78 -1.13 1.32 6.89
N GLU A 79 -0.85 2.37 6.12
CA GLU A 79 -1.61 3.62 6.06
C GLU A 79 -2.78 3.53 5.06
N LEU A 80 -2.87 2.41 4.33
CA LEU A 80 -3.82 2.20 3.26
C LEU A 80 -4.79 1.08 3.60
N LYS A 81 -6.06 1.32 3.33
CA LYS A 81 -7.11 0.31 3.35
C LYS A 81 -7.68 0.15 1.95
N ARG A 82 -7.92 -1.10 1.55
CA ARG A 82 -8.65 -1.38 0.31
C ARG A 82 -10.06 -0.83 0.46
N SER A 83 -10.46 0.05 -0.46
CA SER A 83 -11.78 0.66 -0.45
C SER A 83 -12.47 0.29 -1.75
N GLU A 84 -13.69 -0.22 -1.66
CA GLU A 84 -14.49 -0.46 -2.85
C GLU A 84 -14.94 0.91 -3.40
N TRP A 85 -14.80 1.08 -4.71
CA TRP A 85 -15.28 2.27 -5.39
C TRP A 85 -16.79 2.09 -5.59
N ASP A 86 -17.58 2.42 -4.57
CA ASP A 86 -19.01 2.63 -4.77
C ASP A 86 -19.17 3.87 -5.66
N GLU A 87 -19.60 3.63 -6.90
CA GLU A 87 -20.11 4.65 -7.85
C GLU A 87 -21.43 5.24 -7.38
#